data_AF-A0A495UKN6-F1
#
_entry.id   AF-A0A495UKN6-F1
#
_cell.length_a   1.000
_cell.length_b   1.000
_cell.length_c   1.000
_cell.angle_alpha   90.00
_cell.angle_beta   90.00
_cell.angle_gamma   90.00
#
_symmetry.space_group_name_H-M   'P 1'
#
loop_
_entity.id
_entity.type
_entity.pdbx_description
1 polymer ?
#
loop_
_entity_poly.entity_id
_entity_poly.type
_entity_poly.pdbx_seq_one_letter_code
_entity_poly.pdbx_strand_id
1 'polypeptide(L)'
;MLTEAMRDLQMSVAEYYADSAGAGDLGRRIRGFLTATQTLNDLLANQIAQAPAYLSLFATNRHPAAGLIEGVKFARNIQQHVLHIVRPSDNMTLIGGTLGFRLYAVWDEVPANVVARLRPGTQALEPHYQAELQGKEVTGTMIAVLRFFAEVVPQIVHRDVRGEWTGFPLLSQPGVNSAIHPEEPEDQAHARAWMDGRRPGGDCRVVCGQVTVNDVPYVYGHTFVGRLSFAPFVETVEQANFDISLGYAYLEGNLAANFDDVTDRFDNVHQGAVLQSRGDVSSWATQMASIPGRADWTAPGVLAESWEQVVKMEIDTRIPGFSFGPRRARRLNALVPPR
;
A
#
# COMPACT_ATOMS: atom_id res chain seq x y z
N MET A 1 -3.65 -23.47 3.86
CA MET A 1 -2.20 -23.46 4.18
C MET A 1 -1.44 -22.45 3.32
N LEU A 2 -1.44 -22.56 1.99
CA LEU A 2 -0.77 -21.57 1.11
C LEU A 2 -1.29 -20.13 1.31
N THR A 3 -2.61 -19.96 1.37
CA THR A 3 -3.23 -18.64 1.59
C THR A 3 -2.83 -18.03 2.93
N GLU A 4 -2.74 -18.83 3.99
CA GLU A 4 -2.23 -18.34 5.30
C GLU A 4 -0.74 -18.01 5.25
N ALA A 5 0.08 -18.83 4.57
CA ALA A 5 1.50 -18.50 4.40
C ALA A 5 1.70 -17.22 3.57
N MET A 6 0.85 -16.97 2.57
CA MET A 6 0.83 -15.71 1.82
C MET A 6 0.37 -14.55 2.71
N ARG A 7 -0.63 -14.76 3.57
CA ARG A 7 -1.05 -13.76 4.57
C ARG A 7 0.09 -13.37 5.51
N ASP A 8 0.84 -14.34 6.03
CA ASP A 8 1.99 -14.09 6.91
C ASP A 8 3.07 -13.27 6.19
N LEU A 9 3.34 -13.58 4.92
CA LEU A 9 4.25 -12.81 4.08
C LEU A 9 3.73 -11.38 3.85
N GLN A 10 2.46 -11.22 3.48
CA GLN A 10 1.82 -9.91 3.28
C GLN A 10 1.91 -9.05 4.54
N MET A 11 1.57 -9.61 5.70
CA MET A 11 1.66 -8.92 6.99
C MET A 11 3.09 -8.55 7.35
N SER A 12 4.07 -9.43 7.10
CA SER A 12 5.48 -9.10 7.37
C SER A 12 5.98 -7.91 6.55
N VAL A 13 5.50 -7.72 5.32
CA VAL A 13 5.83 -6.55 4.49
C VAL A 13 5.17 -5.29 5.06
N ALA A 14 3.88 -5.37 5.40
CA ALA A 14 3.14 -4.26 5.98
C ALA A 14 3.76 -3.77 7.30
N GLU A 15 4.14 -4.70 8.17
CA GLU A 15 4.79 -4.42 9.44
C GLU A 15 6.19 -3.83 9.28
N TYR A 16 7.01 -4.35 8.35
CA TYR A 16 8.30 -3.73 8.02
C TYR A 16 8.12 -2.28 7.60
N TYR A 17 7.15 -2.03 6.72
CA TYR A 17 6.90 -0.70 6.19
C TYR A 17 6.40 0.26 7.26
N ALA A 18 5.50 -0.18 8.14
CA ALA A 18 5.04 0.60 9.29
C ALA A 18 6.21 0.96 10.23
N ASP A 19 7.07 -0.01 10.55
CA ASP A 19 8.24 0.22 11.41
C ASP A 19 9.26 1.17 10.76
N SER A 20 9.29 1.28 9.42
CA SER A 20 10.17 2.23 8.72
C SER A 20 9.79 3.70 8.90
N ALA A 21 8.54 3.99 9.26
CA ALA A 21 8.11 5.33 9.68
C ALA A 21 8.35 5.61 11.17
N GLY A 22 8.74 4.59 11.95
CA GLY A 22 9.01 4.69 13.38
C GLY A 22 10.45 4.36 13.75
N ALA A 23 10.70 4.15 15.04
CA ALA A 23 11.98 3.67 15.57
C ALA A 23 12.00 2.13 15.76
N GLY A 24 11.33 1.38 14.87
CA GLY A 24 11.18 -0.07 14.98
C GLY A 24 12.47 -0.85 14.69
N ASP A 25 12.56 -2.10 15.16
CA ASP A 25 13.67 -3.00 14.83
C ASP A 25 13.48 -3.57 13.41
N LEU A 26 13.94 -2.81 12.41
CA LEU A 26 13.90 -3.20 11.00
C LEU A 26 14.63 -4.53 10.74
N GLY A 27 15.66 -4.84 11.52
CA GLY A 27 16.37 -6.11 11.44
C GLY A 27 15.47 -7.29 11.79
N ARG A 28 14.67 -7.18 12.86
CA ARG A 28 13.66 -8.19 13.22
C ARG A 28 12.63 -8.38 12.12
N ARG A 29 12.16 -7.30 11.50
CA ARG A 29 11.16 -7.35 10.42
C ARG A 29 11.70 -8.01 9.16
N ILE A 30 12.95 -7.73 8.77
CA ILE A 30 13.63 -8.45 7.67
C ILE A 30 13.68 -9.96 7.95
N ARG A 31 14.05 -10.36 9.17
CA ARG A 31 14.06 -11.79 9.54
C ARG A 31 12.70 -12.45 9.39
N GLY A 32 11.63 -11.77 9.83
CA GLY A 32 10.25 -12.23 9.65
C GLY A 32 9.90 -12.43 8.18
N PHE A 33 10.24 -11.45 7.34
CA PHE A 33 9.98 -11.49 5.90
C PHE A 33 10.72 -12.62 5.20
N LEU A 34 12.01 -12.80 5.49
CA LEU A 34 12.83 -13.88 4.93
C LEU A 34 12.28 -15.26 5.32
N THR A 35 11.84 -15.42 6.58
CA THR A 35 11.22 -16.66 7.05
C THR A 35 9.85 -16.93 6.40
N ALA A 36 8.98 -15.92 6.30
CA ALA A 36 7.68 -16.06 5.65
C ALA A 36 7.81 -16.38 4.16
N THR A 37 8.71 -15.68 3.46
CA THR A 37 9.01 -15.94 2.04
C THR A 37 9.49 -17.36 1.83
N GLN A 38 10.44 -17.81 2.66
CA GLN A 38 10.94 -19.17 2.58
C GLN A 38 9.86 -20.21 2.83
N THR A 39 9.02 -20.00 3.85
CA THR A 39 7.94 -20.91 4.20
C THR A 39 7.01 -21.09 3.00
N LEU A 40 6.58 -19.99 2.37
CA LEU A 40 5.73 -20.05 1.20
C LEU A 40 6.43 -20.74 0.01
N ASN A 41 7.69 -20.40 -0.26
CA ASN A 41 8.50 -21.02 -1.31
C ASN A 41 8.60 -22.55 -1.11
N ASP A 42 8.85 -23.02 0.11
CA ASP A 42 8.97 -24.45 0.41
C ASP A 42 7.65 -25.20 0.28
N LEU A 43 6.52 -24.57 0.64
CA LEU A 43 5.20 -25.14 0.43
C LEU A 43 4.91 -25.33 -1.06
N LEU A 44 5.22 -24.33 -1.89
CA LEU A 44 5.02 -24.37 -3.34
C LEU A 44 5.99 -25.36 -4.02
N ALA A 45 7.22 -25.45 -3.55
CA ALA A 45 8.25 -26.32 -4.12
C ALA A 45 8.09 -27.80 -3.75
N ASN A 46 7.46 -28.13 -2.62
CA ASN A 46 7.50 -29.50 -2.09
C ASN A 46 6.14 -30.09 -1.71
N GLN A 47 5.12 -29.27 -1.45
CA GLN A 47 3.91 -29.74 -0.75
C GLN A 47 2.64 -29.66 -1.59
N ILE A 48 2.76 -29.39 -2.89
CA ILE A 48 1.64 -29.29 -3.81
C ILE A 48 1.86 -30.07 -5.10
N ALA A 49 0.77 -30.49 -5.74
CA ALA A 49 0.81 -31.25 -6.99
C ALA A 49 1.51 -30.47 -8.13
N GLN A 50 1.43 -29.14 -8.10
CA GLN A 50 2.02 -28.25 -9.10
C GLN A 50 3.48 -27.90 -8.81
N ALA A 51 4.13 -28.53 -7.82
CA ALA A 51 5.53 -28.31 -7.48
C ALA A 51 6.48 -28.38 -8.70
N PRO A 52 6.34 -29.35 -9.64
CA PRO A 52 7.19 -29.38 -10.83
C PRO A 52 7.03 -28.13 -11.72
N ALA A 53 5.80 -27.63 -11.86
CA ALA A 53 5.53 -26.42 -12.65
C ALA A 53 6.16 -25.19 -11.98
N TYR A 54 6.00 -25.06 -10.66
CA TYR A 54 6.61 -24.00 -9.87
C TYR A 54 8.14 -24.03 -9.94
N LEU A 55 8.75 -25.20 -9.71
CA LEU A 55 10.21 -25.37 -9.78
C LEU A 55 10.77 -25.07 -11.18
N SER A 56 9.98 -25.30 -12.23
CA SER A 56 10.41 -25.01 -13.59
C SER A 56 10.64 -23.52 -13.86
N LEU A 57 10.05 -22.62 -13.06
CA LEU A 57 10.24 -21.16 -13.19
C LEU A 57 11.68 -20.73 -12.89
N PHE A 58 12.39 -21.52 -12.09
CA PHE A 58 13.79 -21.31 -11.68
C PHE A 58 14.79 -21.96 -12.63
N ALA A 59 14.33 -22.74 -13.61
CA ALA A 59 15.19 -23.16 -14.70
C ALA A 59 15.58 -21.92 -15.54
N THR A 60 16.82 -21.92 -16.06
CA THR A 60 17.46 -20.76 -16.69
C THR A 60 16.50 -19.93 -17.56
N ASN A 61 16.25 -18.68 -17.12
CA ASN A 61 15.48 -17.63 -17.81
C ASN A 61 13.98 -17.89 -18.08
N ARG A 62 13.28 -18.71 -17.28
CA ARG A 62 11.83 -18.91 -17.49
C ARG A 62 10.94 -17.82 -16.88
N HIS A 63 11.30 -17.26 -15.72
CA HIS A 63 10.57 -16.14 -15.13
C HIS A 63 11.53 -14.98 -14.82
N PRO A 64 11.23 -13.74 -15.25
CA PRO A 64 12.13 -12.59 -15.08
C PRO A 64 12.43 -12.28 -13.61
N ALA A 65 11.47 -12.52 -12.71
CA ALA A 65 11.63 -12.32 -11.26
C ALA A 65 12.04 -13.59 -10.48
N ALA A 66 12.44 -14.70 -11.13
CA ALA A 66 12.89 -15.89 -10.39
C ALA A 66 14.16 -15.62 -9.57
N GLY A 67 15.08 -14.82 -10.12
CA GLY A 67 16.32 -14.43 -9.44
C GLY A 67 16.07 -13.69 -8.13
N LEU A 68 14.97 -12.94 -8.03
CA LEU A 68 14.58 -12.24 -6.81
C LEU A 68 14.36 -13.21 -5.64
N ILE A 69 13.65 -14.32 -5.91
CA ILE A 69 13.38 -15.35 -4.90
C ILE A 69 14.65 -16.12 -4.55
N GLU A 70 15.54 -16.35 -5.52
CA GLU A 70 16.86 -16.96 -5.28
C GLU A 70 17.77 -16.07 -4.43
N GLY A 71 17.76 -14.76 -4.66
CA GLY A 71 18.44 -13.76 -3.83
C GLY A 71 17.88 -13.71 -2.41
N VAL A 72 16.56 -13.75 -2.23
CA VAL A 72 15.92 -13.86 -0.91
C VAL A 72 16.30 -15.16 -0.20
N LYS A 73 16.33 -16.28 -0.93
CA LYS A 73 16.77 -17.59 -0.40
C LYS A 73 18.22 -17.55 0.06
N PHE A 74 19.11 -16.88 -0.68
CA PHE A 74 20.48 -16.64 -0.27
C PHE A 74 20.56 -15.86 1.04
N ALA A 75 19.87 -14.71 1.13
CA ALA A 75 19.81 -13.89 2.34
C ALA A 75 19.30 -14.68 3.57
N ARG A 76 18.24 -15.46 3.39
CA ARG A 76 17.70 -16.34 4.43
C ARG A 76 18.73 -17.37 4.90
N ASN A 77 19.44 -18.01 3.98
CA ASN A 77 20.43 -19.05 4.33
C ASN A 77 21.61 -18.47 5.11
N ILE A 78 22.04 -17.24 4.82
CA ILE A 78 23.03 -16.53 5.64
C ILE A 78 22.54 -16.36 7.07
N GLN A 79 21.33 -15.83 7.23
CA GLN A 79 20.72 -15.64 8.55
C GLN A 79 20.62 -16.96 9.33
N GLN A 80 20.15 -18.04 8.68
CA GLN A 80 19.86 -19.30 9.37
C GLN A 80 21.11 -20.15 9.66
N HIS A 81 22.09 -20.16 8.76
CA HIS A 81 23.21 -21.10 8.84
C HIS A 81 24.54 -20.45 9.22
N VAL A 82 24.69 -19.14 8.99
CA VAL A 82 25.92 -18.39 9.30
C VAL A 82 25.72 -17.48 10.52
N LEU A 83 24.46 -17.26 10.91
CA LEU A 83 24.02 -16.35 11.99
C LEU A 83 24.48 -14.91 11.78
N HIS A 84 24.78 -14.54 10.53
CA HIS A 84 25.05 -13.16 10.17
C HIS A 84 23.72 -12.45 9.96
N ILE A 85 23.56 -11.29 10.60
CA ILE A 85 22.32 -10.52 10.53
C ILE A 85 22.28 -9.83 9.16
N VAL A 86 21.42 -10.32 8.26
CA VAL A 86 21.01 -9.55 7.09
C VAL A 86 20.12 -8.42 7.62
N ARG A 87 20.61 -7.19 7.52
CA ARG A 87 19.95 -5.96 7.96
C ARG A 87 20.00 -4.95 6.82
N PRO A 88 19.17 -3.90 6.85
CA PRO A 88 19.39 -2.81 5.93
C PRO A 88 20.73 -2.13 6.23
N SER A 89 21.32 -1.51 5.21
CA SER A 89 22.59 -0.80 5.36
C SER A 89 22.54 0.22 6.50
N ASP A 90 23.65 0.36 7.24
CA ASP A 90 23.77 1.37 8.30
C ASP A 90 23.72 2.81 7.73
N ASN A 91 23.99 2.97 6.43
CA ASN A 91 23.82 4.23 5.69
C ASN A 91 22.33 4.45 5.33
N MET A 92 21.48 4.57 6.34
CA MET A 92 20.06 4.85 6.15
C MET A 92 19.85 6.34 5.84
N THR A 93 18.97 6.62 4.88
CA THR A 93 18.59 8.00 4.55
C THR A 93 17.26 8.31 5.24
N LEU A 94 17.23 9.34 6.09
CA LEU A 94 15.98 9.86 6.63
C LEU A 94 15.29 10.70 5.54
N ILE A 95 14.10 10.29 5.11
CA ILE A 95 13.27 11.02 4.14
C ILE A 95 12.04 11.55 4.89
N GLY A 96 11.66 12.80 4.66
CA GLY A 96 10.45 13.37 5.26
C GLY A 96 10.58 14.84 5.67
N GLY A 97 9.76 15.26 6.63
CA GLY A 97 9.67 16.62 7.13
C GLY A 97 8.44 16.83 8.02
N THR A 98 7.77 17.97 7.88
CA THR A 98 6.60 18.36 8.71
C THR A 98 5.46 17.33 8.71
N LEU A 99 5.34 16.51 7.65
CA LEU A 99 4.27 15.52 7.50
C LEU A 99 4.66 14.11 7.98
N GLY A 100 5.81 13.98 8.64
CA GLY A 100 6.36 12.72 9.15
C GLY A 100 7.70 12.37 8.51
N PHE A 101 8.33 11.32 9.04
CA PHE A 101 9.63 10.82 8.60
C PHE A 101 9.58 9.34 8.29
N ARG A 102 10.52 8.88 7.46
CA ARG A 102 10.75 7.48 7.10
C ARG A 102 12.25 7.21 6.99
N LEU A 103 12.67 6.04 7.47
CA LEU A 103 13.97 5.46 7.16
C LEU A 103 13.92 4.78 5.78
N TYR A 104 14.67 5.34 4.84
CA TYR A 104 14.92 4.71 3.55
C TYR A 104 16.11 3.75 3.68
N ALA A 105 15.81 2.48 3.49
CA ALA A 105 16.69 1.36 3.77
C ALA A 105 16.92 0.54 2.51
N VAL A 106 18.19 0.21 2.25
CA VAL A 106 18.63 -0.66 1.15
C VAL A 106 19.25 -1.94 1.69
N TRP A 107 19.21 -3.02 0.90
CA TRP A 107 19.92 -4.26 1.27
C TRP A 107 21.43 -4.03 1.29
N ASP A 108 22.07 -4.46 2.37
CA ASP A 108 23.51 -4.30 2.56
C ASP A 108 24.33 -5.30 1.74
N GLU A 109 25.61 -5.01 1.54
CA GLU A 109 26.54 -5.97 0.96
C GLU A 109 26.76 -7.15 1.92
N VAL A 110 26.90 -8.36 1.38
CA VAL A 110 27.30 -9.54 2.18
C VAL A 110 28.81 -9.72 2.04
N PRO A 111 29.59 -9.66 3.13
CA PRO A 111 31.04 -9.82 3.06
C PRO A 111 31.45 -11.21 2.52
N ALA A 112 32.48 -11.25 1.68
CA ALA A 112 32.96 -12.50 1.07
C ALA A 112 33.32 -13.60 2.08
N ASN A 113 33.81 -13.23 3.28
CA ASN A 113 34.11 -14.19 4.35
C ASN A 113 32.85 -14.81 4.98
N VAL A 114 31.70 -14.13 4.92
CA VAL A 114 30.40 -14.68 5.32
C VAL A 114 29.93 -15.67 4.25
N VAL A 115 30.07 -15.32 2.97
CA VAL A 115 29.70 -16.19 1.84
C VAL A 115 30.50 -17.49 1.85
N ALA A 116 31.82 -17.41 2.09
CA ALA A 116 32.70 -18.58 2.14
C ALA A 116 32.31 -19.62 3.21
N ARG A 117 31.52 -19.24 4.23
CA ARG A 117 31.02 -20.15 5.28
C ARG A 117 29.76 -20.92 4.86
N LEU A 118 29.14 -20.57 3.75
CA LEU A 118 27.95 -21.24 3.22
C LEU A 118 28.31 -22.54 2.50
N ARG A 119 27.33 -23.44 2.33
CA ARG A 119 27.49 -24.64 1.50
C ARG A 119 27.60 -24.24 0.02
N PRO A 120 28.31 -25.01 -0.84
CA PRO A 120 28.51 -24.67 -2.25
C PRO A 120 27.22 -24.34 -3.02
N GLY A 121 26.15 -25.12 -2.81
CA GLY A 121 24.87 -24.88 -3.47
C GLY A 121 24.17 -23.57 -3.04
N THR A 122 24.49 -23.02 -1.87
CA THR A 122 24.02 -21.68 -1.47
C THR A 122 24.95 -20.58 -1.97
N GLN A 123 26.26 -20.82 -2.01
CA GLN A 123 27.21 -19.86 -2.63
C GLN A 123 26.83 -19.58 -4.09
N ALA A 124 26.34 -20.59 -4.82
CA ALA A 124 25.85 -20.44 -6.20
C ALA A 124 24.67 -19.45 -6.35
N LEU A 125 23.97 -19.10 -5.27
CA LEU A 125 22.87 -18.13 -5.28
C LEU A 125 23.34 -16.68 -5.07
N GLU A 126 24.62 -16.46 -4.72
CA GLU A 126 25.19 -15.13 -4.48
C GLU A 126 24.99 -14.15 -5.65
N PRO A 127 25.20 -14.54 -6.93
CA PRO A 127 24.99 -13.61 -8.05
C PRO A 127 23.57 -13.04 -8.12
N HIS A 128 22.57 -13.82 -7.70
CA HIS A 128 21.18 -13.37 -7.66
C HIS A 128 20.97 -12.33 -6.54
N TYR A 129 21.60 -12.50 -5.38
CA TYR A 129 21.56 -11.48 -4.33
C TYR A 129 22.20 -10.17 -4.78
N GLN A 130 23.37 -10.26 -5.41
CA GLN A 130 24.10 -9.08 -5.91
C GLN A 130 23.30 -8.33 -6.98
N ALA A 131 22.60 -9.04 -7.86
CA ALA A 131 21.82 -8.43 -8.94
C ALA A 131 20.48 -7.85 -8.46
N GLU A 132 19.75 -8.58 -7.62
CA GLU A 132 18.33 -8.31 -7.34
C GLU A 132 18.08 -7.62 -6.00
N LEU A 133 18.98 -7.79 -5.03
CA LEU A 133 18.80 -7.28 -3.66
C LEU A 133 19.82 -6.18 -3.34
N GLN A 134 21.12 -6.45 -3.48
CA GLN A 134 22.17 -5.55 -3.00
C GLN A 134 22.00 -4.10 -3.50
N GLY A 135 21.95 -3.15 -2.57
CA GLY A 135 21.76 -1.73 -2.87
C GLY A 135 20.36 -1.33 -3.35
N LYS A 136 19.42 -2.28 -3.48
CA LYS A 136 18.01 -2.01 -3.80
C LYS A 136 17.21 -1.69 -2.54
N GLU A 137 16.14 -0.91 -2.68
CA GLU A 137 15.24 -0.57 -1.58
C GLU A 137 14.57 -1.84 -1.02
N VAL A 138 14.63 -2.02 0.30
CA VAL A 138 14.07 -3.20 0.97
C VAL A 138 12.57 -3.31 0.74
N THR A 139 11.80 -2.23 0.92
CA THR A 139 10.35 -2.23 0.66
C THR A 139 10.02 -2.59 -0.79
N GLY A 140 10.77 -2.03 -1.76
CA GLY A 140 10.59 -2.34 -3.17
C GLY A 140 10.79 -3.83 -3.46
N THR A 141 11.86 -4.42 -2.95
CA THR A 141 12.12 -5.87 -3.05
C THR A 141 10.98 -6.69 -2.42
N MET A 142 10.51 -6.30 -1.23
CA MET A 142 9.43 -7.01 -0.53
C MET A 142 8.12 -7.02 -1.31
N ILE A 143 7.74 -5.87 -1.89
CA ILE A 143 6.56 -5.75 -2.77
C ILE A 143 6.74 -6.58 -4.04
N ALA A 144 7.93 -6.58 -4.65
CA ALA A 144 8.22 -7.37 -5.84
C ALA A 144 8.13 -8.89 -5.57
N VAL A 145 8.54 -9.35 -4.38
CA VAL A 145 8.38 -10.75 -3.96
C VAL A 145 6.90 -11.13 -3.83
N LEU A 146 6.07 -10.27 -3.25
CA LEU A 146 4.62 -10.48 -3.20
C LEU A 146 4.01 -10.54 -4.60
N ARG A 147 4.44 -9.64 -5.51
CA ARG A 147 4.00 -9.60 -6.90
C ARG A 147 4.34 -10.90 -7.63
N PHE A 148 5.57 -11.43 -7.46
CA PHE A 148 5.98 -12.71 -8.02
C PHE A 148 5.03 -13.85 -7.62
N PHE A 149 4.72 -14.00 -6.32
CA PHE A 149 3.86 -15.08 -5.87
C PHE A 149 2.42 -14.95 -6.38
N ALA A 150 1.90 -13.73 -6.47
CA ALA A 150 0.56 -13.50 -7.02
C ALA A 150 0.47 -13.66 -8.53
N GLU A 151 1.54 -13.38 -9.27
CA GLU A 151 1.60 -13.65 -10.71
C GLU A 151 1.61 -15.16 -10.99
N VAL A 152 2.42 -15.90 -10.23
CA VAL A 152 2.59 -17.35 -10.43
C VAL A 152 1.41 -18.16 -9.91
N VAL A 153 0.84 -17.77 -8.76
CA VAL A 153 -0.23 -18.52 -8.09
C VAL A 153 -1.30 -17.56 -7.53
N PRO A 154 -2.05 -16.83 -8.37
CA PRO A 154 -2.93 -15.72 -7.94
C PRO A 154 -3.96 -16.10 -6.87
N GLN A 155 -4.40 -17.36 -6.82
CA GLN A 155 -5.38 -17.86 -5.86
C GLN A 155 -4.88 -17.93 -4.41
N ILE A 156 -3.58 -17.78 -4.15
CA ILE A 156 -3.04 -17.80 -2.78
C ILE A 156 -3.07 -16.43 -2.11
N VAL A 157 -3.32 -15.35 -2.86
CA VAL A 157 -3.40 -14.00 -2.30
C VAL A 157 -4.47 -13.97 -1.21
N HIS A 158 -4.07 -13.70 0.03
CA HIS A 158 -5.02 -13.54 1.11
C HIS A 158 -5.66 -12.15 1.02
N ARG A 159 -7.00 -12.13 1.06
CA ARG A 159 -7.80 -10.91 1.00
C ARG A 159 -8.55 -10.72 2.32
N ASP A 160 -8.63 -9.47 2.77
CA ASP A 160 -9.35 -9.09 3.97
C ASP A 160 -10.88 -9.09 3.74
N VAL A 161 -11.64 -8.66 4.76
CA VAL A 161 -13.11 -8.60 4.70
C VAL A 161 -13.65 -7.65 3.63
N ARG A 162 -12.82 -6.75 3.10
CA ARG A 162 -13.17 -5.81 2.02
C ARG A 162 -12.77 -6.32 0.64
N GLY A 163 -12.08 -7.47 0.58
CA GLY A 163 -11.53 -8.02 -0.65
C GLY A 163 -10.18 -7.41 -1.04
N GLU A 164 -9.58 -6.55 -0.19
CA GLU A 164 -8.25 -6.00 -0.42
C GLU A 164 -7.17 -6.96 0.05
N TRP A 165 -5.96 -6.83 -0.47
CA TRP A 165 -4.83 -7.60 0.02
C TRP A 165 -4.61 -7.32 1.51
N THR A 166 -4.54 -8.36 2.33
CA THR A 166 -4.36 -8.17 3.77
C THR A 166 -3.06 -7.42 4.09
N GLY A 167 -3.16 -6.34 4.86
CA GLY A 167 -2.02 -5.44 5.16
C GLY A 167 -1.76 -4.38 4.09
N PHE A 168 -2.58 -4.31 3.03
CA PHE A 168 -2.43 -3.36 1.92
C PHE A 168 -3.73 -2.57 1.66
N PRO A 169 -3.64 -1.38 1.04
CA PRO A 169 -2.41 -0.67 0.66
C PRO A 169 -1.57 -0.28 1.88
N LEU A 170 -0.25 -0.18 1.69
CA LEU A 170 0.65 0.34 2.72
C LEU A 170 0.29 1.80 3.00
N LEU A 171 0.45 2.22 4.26
CA LEU A 171 0.19 3.60 4.67
C LEU A 171 0.99 4.59 3.81
N SER A 172 0.41 5.71 3.38
CA SER A 172 1.14 6.72 2.63
C SER A 172 2.13 7.43 3.55
N GLN A 173 3.41 7.34 3.21
CA GLN A 173 4.49 8.03 3.92
C GLN A 173 5.04 9.22 3.09
N PRO A 174 5.47 10.32 3.72
CA PRO A 174 5.94 11.51 3.02
C PRO A 174 7.12 11.26 2.10
N GLY A 175 7.13 11.93 0.94
CA GLY A 175 8.26 11.89 0.00
C GLY A 175 8.42 10.58 -0.77
N VAL A 176 7.45 9.66 -0.67
CA VAL A 176 7.50 8.34 -1.30
C VAL A 176 6.36 8.17 -2.31
N ASN A 177 6.72 8.17 -3.59
CA ASN A 177 5.80 7.87 -4.70
C ASN A 177 5.94 6.44 -5.24
N SER A 178 6.82 5.61 -4.64
CA SER A 178 6.90 4.18 -4.99
C SER A 178 5.57 3.48 -4.72
N ALA A 179 5.37 2.32 -5.35
CA ALA A 179 4.17 1.51 -5.17
C ALA A 179 3.92 1.20 -3.68
N ILE A 180 2.66 1.35 -3.26
CA ILE A 180 2.18 0.99 -1.92
C ILE A 180 1.26 -0.23 -1.94
N HIS A 181 1.09 -0.85 -3.11
CA HIS A 181 0.31 -2.07 -3.29
C HIS A 181 1.01 -3.00 -4.30
N PRO A 182 1.03 -4.34 -4.11
CA PRO A 182 1.71 -5.26 -5.05
C PRO A 182 1.17 -5.22 -6.48
N GLU A 183 -0.14 -5.01 -6.64
CA GLU A 183 -0.79 -4.82 -7.94
C GLU A 183 -0.60 -3.41 -8.53
N GLU A 184 -0.03 -2.43 -7.80
CA GLU A 184 0.18 -1.07 -8.32
C GLU A 184 1.32 -1.08 -9.36
N PRO A 185 1.08 -0.61 -10.59
CA PRO A 185 2.13 -0.41 -11.60
C PRO A 185 3.21 0.58 -11.14
N GLU A 186 4.45 0.37 -11.57
CA GLU A 186 5.56 1.29 -11.25
C GLU A 186 5.51 2.58 -12.07
N ASP A 187 5.01 2.51 -13.30
CA ASP A 187 4.79 3.69 -14.13
C ASP A 187 3.58 4.48 -13.64
N GLN A 188 3.76 5.79 -13.42
CA GLN A 188 2.74 6.64 -12.82
C GLN A 188 1.48 6.76 -13.68
N ALA A 189 1.58 6.74 -15.02
CA ALA A 189 0.41 6.83 -15.89
C ALA A 189 -0.43 5.54 -15.79
N HIS A 190 0.22 4.38 -15.82
CA HIS A 190 -0.44 3.10 -15.59
C HIS A 190 -0.98 2.98 -14.16
N ALA A 191 -0.27 3.50 -13.15
CA ALA A 191 -0.74 3.53 -11.77
C ALA A 191 -2.02 4.36 -11.62
N ARG A 192 -2.11 5.51 -12.30
CA ARG A 192 -3.35 6.31 -12.34
C ARG A 192 -4.50 5.52 -12.96
N ALA A 193 -4.30 4.93 -14.14
CA ALA A 193 -5.33 4.12 -14.78
C ALA A 193 -5.77 2.92 -13.93
N TRP A 194 -4.81 2.27 -13.26
CA TRP A 194 -5.08 1.17 -12.33
C TRP A 194 -5.92 1.61 -11.11
N MET A 195 -5.64 2.78 -10.55
CA MET A 195 -6.44 3.34 -9.45
C MET A 195 -7.85 3.72 -9.92
N ASP A 196 -7.98 4.32 -11.10
CA ASP A 196 -9.25 4.81 -11.64
C ASP A 196 -10.16 3.63 -12.04
N GLY A 197 -9.57 2.51 -12.46
CA GLY A 197 -10.29 1.29 -12.86
C GLY A 197 -10.78 0.38 -11.72
N ARG A 198 -10.52 0.72 -10.46
CA ARG A 198 -10.93 -0.10 -9.29
C ARG A 198 -11.79 0.68 -8.31
N ARG A 199 -12.51 -0.06 -7.45
CA ARG A 199 -13.29 0.54 -6.36
C ARG A 199 -12.36 1.35 -5.43
N PRO A 200 -12.82 2.50 -4.90
CA PRO A 200 -12.11 3.20 -3.85
C PRO A 200 -11.92 2.35 -2.60
N GLY A 201 -10.89 2.67 -1.81
CA GLY A 201 -10.71 2.09 -0.48
C GLY A 201 -11.75 2.62 0.53
N GLY A 202 -11.86 1.95 1.67
CA GLY A 202 -12.84 2.29 2.71
C GLY A 202 -14.21 1.63 2.50
N ASP A 203 -15.13 1.90 3.41
CA ASP A 203 -16.46 1.26 3.42
C ASP A 203 -17.50 2.09 2.65
N CYS A 204 -17.39 3.43 2.71
CA CYS A 204 -18.26 4.34 1.97
C CYS A 204 -17.67 5.75 1.88
N ARG A 205 -18.20 6.56 0.97
CA ARG A 205 -17.90 7.99 0.84
C ARG A 205 -19.15 8.82 1.15
N VAL A 206 -19.01 9.84 2.00
CA VAL A 206 -20.08 10.82 2.26
C VAL A 206 -19.75 12.11 1.55
N VAL A 207 -20.57 12.49 0.58
CA VAL A 207 -20.42 13.69 -0.24
C VAL A 207 -20.84 14.91 0.57
N CYS A 208 -20.00 15.95 0.59
CA CYS A 208 -20.28 17.19 1.29
C CYS A 208 -20.34 18.42 0.38
N GLY A 209 -20.02 18.25 -0.91
CA GLY A 209 -20.22 19.28 -1.91
C GLY A 209 -19.71 18.90 -3.29
N GLN A 210 -19.84 19.87 -4.20
CA GLN A 210 -19.33 19.83 -5.56
C GLN A 210 -18.78 21.20 -5.94
N VAL A 211 -17.67 21.22 -6.67
CA VAL A 211 -17.07 22.42 -7.24
C VAL A 211 -16.59 22.16 -8.66
N THR A 212 -16.76 23.14 -9.54
CA THR A 212 -16.32 23.07 -10.92
C THR A 212 -14.98 23.79 -11.06
N VAL A 213 -13.96 23.09 -11.53
CA VAL A 213 -12.64 23.67 -11.80
C VAL A 213 -12.22 23.35 -13.23
N ASN A 214 -11.88 24.39 -14.01
CA ASN A 214 -11.54 24.26 -15.44
C ASN A 214 -12.61 23.48 -16.23
N ASP A 215 -13.89 23.84 -16.02
CA ASP A 215 -15.08 23.21 -16.63
C ASP A 215 -15.28 21.71 -16.28
N VAL A 216 -14.52 21.16 -15.34
CA VAL A 216 -14.68 19.80 -14.84
C VAL A 216 -15.34 19.83 -13.46
N PRO A 217 -16.50 19.18 -13.26
CA PRO A 217 -17.15 19.10 -11.96
C PRO A 217 -16.51 18.03 -11.08
N TYR A 218 -16.10 18.43 -9.88
CA TYR A 218 -15.54 17.57 -8.85
C TYR A 218 -16.48 17.47 -7.66
N VAL A 219 -16.71 16.25 -7.17
CA VAL A 219 -17.32 16.01 -5.86
C VAL A 219 -16.26 15.79 -4.81
N TYR A 220 -16.55 16.27 -3.61
CA TYR A 220 -15.66 16.14 -2.46
C TYR A 220 -16.42 15.78 -1.20
N GLY A 221 -15.70 15.20 -0.25
CA GLY A 221 -16.28 14.69 0.99
C GLY A 221 -15.31 13.82 1.77
N HIS A 222 -15.83 12.90 2.58
CA HIS A 222 -15.04 12.07 3.47
C HIS A 222 -15.19 10.58 3.16
N THR A 223 -14.07 9.86 3.16
CA THR A 223 -14.06 8.39 3.08
C THR A 223 -14.12 7.83 4.49
N PHE A 224 -15.07 6.92 4.76
CA PHE A 224 -15.27 6.31 6.07
C PHE A 224 -14.85 4.84 6.08
N VAL A 225 -14.29 4.41 7.22
CA VAL A 225 -14.03 3.03 7.63
C VAL A 225 -14.73 2.81 8.97
N GLY A 226 -15.81 2.03 8.94
CA GLY A 226 -16.80 1.93 10.00
C GLY A 226 -17.31 3.31 10.34
N ARG A 227 -16.91 3.83 11.49
CA ARG A 227 -17.32 5.16 11.98
C ARG A 227 -16.22 6.21 11.89
N LEU A 228 -15.04 5.89 11.36
CA LEU A 228 -13.90 6.81 11.33
C LEU A 228 -13.62 7.26 9.89
N SER A 229 -13.28 8.53 9.71
CA SER A 229 -12.71 9.05 8.48
C SER A 229 -11.34 9.65 8.76
N PHE A 230 -10.33 9.18 8.03
CA PHE A 230 -8.94 9.65 8.12
C PHE A 230 -8.55 10.54 6.93
N ALA A 231 -9.44 10.65 5.95
CA ALA A 231 -9.11 11.21 4.65
C ALA A 231 -10.32 11.89 4.02
N PRO A 232 -10.16 13.12 3.51
CA PRO A 232 -11.08 13.63 2.51
C PRO A 232 -10.93 12.81 1.21
N PHE A 233 -11.91 12.92 0.32
CA PHE A 233 -11.79 12.49 -1.07
C PHE A 233 -12.15 13.63 -2.01
N VAL A 234 -11.58 13.58 -3.21
CA VAL A 234 -11.95 14.42 -4.35
C VAL A 234 -11.97 13.50 -5.57
N GLU A 235 -13.06 13.54 -6.34
CA GLU A 235 -13.17 12.84 -7.62
C GLU A 235 -13.96 13.67 -8.62
N THR A 236 -13.77 13.43 -9.91
CA THR A 236 -14.72 13.94 -10.90
C THR A 236 -16.09 13.31 -10.69
N VAL A 237 -17.16 14.01 -11.08
CA VAL A 237 -18.53 13.44 -11.09
C VAL A 237 -18.59 12.16 -11.92
N GLU A 238 -17.84 12.09 -13.02
CA GLU A 238 -17.73 10.89 -13.87
C GLU A 238 -17.12 9.71 -13.09
N GLN A 239 -15.98 9.92 -12.44
CA GLN A 239 -15.31 8.89 -11.66
C GLN A 239 -16.16 8.42 -10.47
N ALA A 240 -16.83 9.34 -9.77
CA ALA A 240 -17.73 8.97 -8.68
C ALA A 240 -18.91 8.13 -9.16
N ASN A 241 -19.50 8.45 -10.32
CA ASN A 241 -20.55 7.64 -10.94
C ASN A 241 -20.03 6.28 -11.41
N PHE A 242 -18.81 6.21 -11.94
CA PHE A 242 -18.16 4.93 -12.25
C PHE A 242 -17.99 4.08 -10.98
N ASP A 243 -17.51 4.65 -9.89
CA ASP A 243 -17.36 3.97 -8.60
C ASP A 243 -18.72 3.45 -8.07
N ILE A 244 -19.80 4.24 -8.19
CA ILE A 244 -21.17 3.82 -7.84
C ILE A 244 -21.62 2.64 -8.72
N SER A 245 -21.31 2.66 -10.01
CA SER A 245 -21.63 1.56 -10.94
C SER A 245 -20.90 0.26 -10.59
N LEU A 246 -19.72 0.37 -10.00
CA LEU A 246 -19.00 -0.77 -9.42
C LEU A 246 -19.63 -1.25 -8.10
N GLY A 247 -20.65 -0.59 -7.58
CA GLY A 247 -21.33 -0.93 -6.32
C GLY A 247 -20.70 -0.32 -5.08
N TYR A 248 -19.83 0.69 -5.21
CA TYR A 248 -19.27 1.41 -4.06
C TYR A 248 -20.26 2.44 -3.52
N ALA A 249 -20.42 2.50 -2.20
CA ALA A 249 -21.43 3.35 -1.56
C ALA A 249 -20.99 4.82 -1.51
N TYR A 250 -21.68 5.67 -2.26
CA TYR A 250 -21.70 7.13 -2.06
C TYR A 250 -22.97 7.52 -1.32
N LEU A 251 -22.84 8.38 -0.32
CA LEU A 251 -23.91 8.78 0.58
C LEU A 251 -24.00 10.31 0.63
N GLU A 252 -25.20 10.85 0.81
CA GLU A 252 -25.46 12.27 1.07
C GLU A 252 -26.08 12.40 2.48
N GLY A 253 -25.59 13.35 3.27
CA GLY A 253 -26.05 13.56 4.64
C GLY A 253 -25.43 14.80 5.30
N ASN A 254 -25.99 15.22 6.44
CA ASN A 254 -25.48 16.37 7.18
C ASN A 254 -24.27 15.95 8.04
N LEU A 255 -23.08 16.05 7.45
CA LEU A 255 -21.83 15.73 8.14
C LEU A 255 -21.66 16.57 9.42
N ALA A 256 -21.77 17.89 9.35
CA ALA A 256 -21.50 18.79 10.47
C ALA A 256 -22.33 18.50 11.73
N ALA A 257 -23.52 17.91 11.58
CA ALA A 257 -24.37 17.52 12.70
C ALA A 257 -24.05 16.13 13.30
N ASN A 258 -23.29 15.28 12.61
CA ASN A 258 -23.18 13.84 12.88
C ASN A 258 -21.75 13.34 13.15
N PHE A 259 -20.72 14.19 13.05
CA PHE A 259 -19.34 13.81 13.39
C PHE A 259 -18.78 14.61 14.55
N ASP A 260 -17.78 14.03 15.20
CA ASP A 260 -16.89 14.68 16.16
C ASP A 260 -15.45 14.60 15.64
N ASP A 261 -14.66 15.66 15.85
CA ASP A 261 -13.22 15.62 15.65
C ASP A 261 -12.58 14.82 16.80
N VAL A 262 -11.87 13.76 16.45
CA VAL A 262 -11.20 12.85 17.39
C VAL A 262 -9.72 12.69 17.05
N THR A 263 -9.14 13.67 16.34
CA THR A 263 -7.74 13.66 15.91
C THR A 263 -6.78 13.44 17.07
N ASP A 264 -7.10 14.02 18.23
CA ASP A 264 -6.35 13.90 19.48
C ASP A 264 -6.21 12.46 20.01
N ARG A 265 -7.01 11.51 19.51
CA ARG A 265 -6.93 10.08 19.88
C ARG A 265 -5.96 9.29 19.01
N PHE A 266 -5.34 9.92 18.01
CA PHE A 266 -4.49 9.25 17.03
C PHE A 266 -3.14 9.96 16.85
N ASP A 267 -2.14 9.55 17.63
CA ASP A 267 -0.80 10.15 17.64
C ASP A 267 -0.06 10.09 16.28
N ASN A 268 -0.42 9.12 15.44
CA ASN A 268 0.28 8.82 14.18
C ASN A 268 -0.44 9.34 12.93
N VAL A 269 -1.47 10.17 13.08
CA VAL A 269 -2.16 10.76 11.93
C VAL A 269 -1.54 12.12 11.62
N HIS A 270 -0.74 12.15 10.55
CA HIS A 270 0.01 13.34 10.15
C HIS A 270 -0.58 14.06 8.91
N GLN A 271 -1.66 13.52 8.33
CA GLN A 271 -2.21 14.00 7.06
C GLN A 271 -3.61 14.64 7.14
N GLY A 272 -4.10 14.96 8.35
CA GLY A 272 -5.34 15.71 8.53
C GLY A 272 -6.11 15.35 9.80
N ALA A 273 -7.33 15.87 9.90
CA ALA A 273 -8.23 15.57 11.00
C ALA A 273 -8.82 14.16 10.87
N VAL A 274 -9.00 13.49 12.01
CA VAL A 274 -9.75 12.24 12.10
C VAL A 274 -11.16 12.55 12.59
N LEU A 275 -12.15 12.22 11.77
CA LEU A 275 -13.56 12.42 12.11
C LEU A 275 -14.17 11.10 12.57
N GLN A 276 -14.96 11.14 13.63
CA GLN A 276 -15.76 10.01 14.09
C GLN A 276 -17.25 10.30 13.94
N SER A 277 -17.96 9.47 13.19
CA SER A 277 -19.43 9.47 13.13
C SER A 277 -20.02 9.08 14.48
N ARG A 278 -21.01 9.82 14.98
CA ARG A 278 -21.70 9.61 16.27
C ARG A 278 -22.53 8.31 16.31
N GLY A 279 -22.98 7.84 15.16
CA GLY A 279 -23.62 6.54 14.96
C GLY A 279 -23.07 5.83 13.73
N ASP A 280 -23.72 4.77 13.29
CA ASP A 280 -23.40 4.18 11.98
C ASP A 280 -23.74 5.16 10.87
N VAL A 281 -22.89 5.27 9.84
CA VAL A 281 -23.07 6.27 8.77
C VAL A 281 -24.42 6.11 8.08
N SER A 282 -24.88 4.88 7.89
CA SER A 282 -26.18 4.55 7.29
C SER A 282 -27.39 4.98 8.14
N SER A 283 -27.21 5.37 9.40
CA SER A 283 -28.31 5.84 10.26
C SER A 283 -28.69 7.30 10.00
N TRP A 284 -27.82 8.09 9.36
CA TRP A 284 -28.02 9.52 9.14
C TRP A 284 -27.69 9.99 7.71
N ALA A 285 -27.07 9.14 6.89
CA ALA A 285 -26.77 9.41 5.49
C ALA A 285 -27.56 8.47 4.56
N THR A 286 -27.98 9.01 3.41
CA THR A 286 -28.78 8.27 2.42
C THR A 286 -27.91 7.91 1.22
N GLN A 287 -28.02 6.67 0.76
CA GLN A 287 -27.25 6.21 -0.40
C GLN A 287 -27.71 6.89 -1.68
N MET A 288 -26.73 7.37 -2.45
CA MET A 288 -26.95 8.00 -3.75
C MET A 288 -26.98 6.92 -4.84
N ALA A 289 -27.99 6.97 -5.71
CA ALA A 289 -28.04 6.12 -6.90
C ALA A 289 -27.08 6.60 -8.01
N SER A 290 -26.78 7.90 -8.02
CA SER A 290 -25.80 8.56 -8.87
C SER A 290 -25.46 9.93 -8.28
N ILE A 291 -24.32 10.50 -8.68
CA ILE A 291 -24.00 11.90 -8.44
C ILE A 291 -24.72 12.74 -9.51
N PRO A 292 -25.68 13.61 -9.12
CA PRO A 292 -26.42 14.41 -10.08
C PRO A 292 -25.52 15.50 -10.68
N GLY A 293 -25.64 15.72 -11.99
CA GLY A 293 -25.07 16.90 -12.63
C GLY A 293 -25.86 18.14 -12.24
N ARG A 294 -25.45 18.83 -11.16
CA ARG A 294 -26.04 20.09 -10.70
C ARG A 294 -24.98 21.18 -10.57
N ALA A 295 -25.42 22.43 -10.36
CA ALA A 295 -24.52 23.54 -10.07
C ALA A 295 -23.72 23.29 -8.78
N ASP A 296 -22.56 23.94 -8.66
CA ASP A 296 -21.70 23.86 -7.49
C ASP A 296 -22.48 24.14 -6.20
N TRP A 297 -22.17 23.35 -5.17
CA TRP A 297 -22.91 23.37 -3.92
C TRP A 297 -22.03 22.87 -2.78
N THR A 298 -22.39 23.27 -1.57
CA THR A 298 -21.72 22.84 -0.34
C THR A 298 -22.78 22.56 0.72
N ALA A 299 -22.61 21.45 1.44
CA ALA A 299 -23.52 21.07 2.51
C ALA A 299 -23.50 22.12 3.64
N PRO A 300 -24.62 22.29 4.38
CA PRO A 300 -24.65 23.18 5.54
C PRO A 300 -23.56 22.86 6.56
N GLY A 301 -22.91 23.89 7.10
CA GLY A 301 -21.84 23.75 8.09
C GLY A 301 -20.48 23.33 7.51
N VAL A 302 -20.35 23.23 6.18
CA VAL A 302 -19.10 22.96 5.49
C VAL A 302 -18.57 24.25 4.86
N LEU A 303 -17.27 24.52 5.03
CA LEU A 303 -16.60 25.71 4.48
C LEU A 303 -16.18 25.46 3.02
N ALA A 304 -16.90 26.07 2.08
CA ALA A 304 -16.66 25.89 0.64
C ALA A 304 -15.24 26.25 0.20
N GLU A 305 -14.69 27.37 0.68
CA GLU A 305 -13.35 27.85 0.33
C GLU A 305 -12.24 26.86 0.72
N SER A 306 -12.38 26.21 1.89
CA SER A 306 -11.42 25.19 2.34
C SER A 306 -11.41 23.98 1.41
N TRP A 307 -12.59 23.55 0.96
CA TRP A 307 -12.70 22.42 0.04
C TRP A 307 -12.24 22.75 -1.36
N GLU A 308 -12.47 23.96 -1.85
CA GLU A 308 -11.94 24.41 -3.13
C GLU A 308 -10.40 24.35 -3.13
N GLN A 309 -9.75 24.71 -2.02
CA GLN A 309 -8.30 24.54 -1.88
C GLN A 309 -7.87 23.07 -1.90
N VAL A 310 -8.60 22.19 -1.21
CA VAL A 310 -8.34 20.74 -1.24
C VAL A 310 -8.44 20.19 -2.65
N VAL A 311 -9.50 20.55 -3.39
CA VAL A 311 -9.69 20.15 -4.79
C VAL A 311 -8.55 20.67 -5.65
N LYS A 312 -8.22 21.97 -5.55
CA LYS A 312 -7.11 22.58 -6.29
C LYS A 312 -5.78 21.86 -6.04
N MET A 313 -5.49 21.49 -4.79
CA MET A 313 -4.26 20.75 -4.46
C MET A 313 -4.19 19.36 -5.11
N GLU A 314 -5.32 18.66 -5.24
CA GLU A 314 -5.34 17.31 -5.85
C GLU A 314 -5.32 17.32 -7.38
N ILE A 315 -5.76 18.42 -8.00
CA ILE A 315 -5.79 18.55 -9.48
C ILE A 315 -4.63 19.37 -10.03
N ASP A 316 -3.83 20.03 -9.19
CA ASP A 316 -2.73 20.86 -9.65
C ASP A 316 -1.66 20.02 -10.35
N THR A 317 -1.47 20.29 -11.65
CA THR A 317 -0.48 19.63 -12.50
C THR A 317 0.80 20.45 -12.65
N ARG A 318 0.85 21.67 -12.10
CA ARG A 318 2.02 22.57 -12.21
C ARG A 318 3.25 22.03 -11.49
N ILE A 319 3.05 21.13 -10.51
CA ILE A 319 4.13 20.39 -9.86
C ILE A 319 3.98 18.90 -10.27
N PRO A 320 4.81 18.42 -11.21
CA PRO A 320 4.76 17.03 -11.66
C PRO A 320 4.88 16.05 -10.48
N GLY A 321 3.97 15.08 -10.43
CA GLY A 321 3.95 14.04 -9.38
C GLY A 321 3.34 14.46 -8.04
N PHE A 322 3.18 15.75 -7.76
CA PHE A 322 2.63 16.23 -6.48
C PHE A 322 1.15 15.87 -6.31
N SER A 323 0.33 16.02 -7.36
CA SER A 323 -1.10 15.64 -7.32
C SER A 323 -1.32 14.13 -7.19
N PHE A 324 -0.37 13.30 -7.64
CA PHE A 324 -0.55 11.85 -7.65
C PHE A 324 -0.50 11.24 -6.24
N GLY A 325 0.49 11.60 -5.42
CA GLY A 325 0.67 11.03 -4.08
C GLY A 325 -0.54 11.19 -3.15
N PRO A 326 -1.04 12.42 -2.93
CA PRO A 326 -2.22 12.69 -2.10
C PRO A 326 -3.48 12.01 -2.64
N ARG A 327 -3.74 12.10 -3.95
CA ARG A 327 -4.91 11.44 -4.56
C ARG A 327 -4.82 9.92 -4.39
N ARG A 328 -3.65 9.32 -4.63
CA ARG A 328 -3.41 7.88 -4.42
C ARG A 328 -3.70 7.49 -2.98
N ALA A 329 -3.16 8.25 -2.02
CA ALA A 329 -3.35 7.96 -0.60
C ALA A 329 -4.83 8.01 -0.19
N ARG A 330 -5.57 9.02 -0.65
CA ARG A 330 -7.00 9.21 -0.35
C ARG A 330 -7.89 8.22 -1.08
N ARG A 331 -7.62 7.94 -2.36
CA ARG A 331 -8.41 7.00 -3.17
C ARG A 331 -8.25 5.56 -2.71
N LEU A 332 -7.04 5.13 -2.41
CA LEU A 332 -6.79 3.78 -1.87
C LEU A 332 -7.07 3.69 -0.36
N ASN A 333 -7.39 4.82 0.29
CA ASN A 333 -7.56 4.92 1.74
C ASN A 333 -6.32 4.47 2.53
N ALA A 334 -5.14 4.72 1.97
CA ALA A 334 -3.82 4.45 2.55
C ALA A 334 -3.44 5.45 3.64
N LEU A 335 -4.42 6.01 4.36
CA LEU A 335 -4.22 6.95 5.48
C LEU A 335 -4.73 6.36 6.80
N VAL A 336 -5.37 5.20 6.73
CA VAL A 336 -5.85 4.47 7.90
C VAL A 336 -4.68 3.70 8.51
N PRO A 337 -4.36 3.91 9.79
CA PRO A 337 -3.36 3.11 10.47
C PRO A 337 -3.72 1.61 10.44
N PRO A 338 -2.73 0.71 10.35
CA PRO A 338 -2.95 -0.72 10.51
C PRO A 338 -3.65 -1.01 11.85
N ARG A 339 -4.63 -1.92 11.86
CA ARG A 339 -5.36 -2.34 13.08
C ARG A 339 -4.72 -3.53 13.76
#